data_AF-A0A837IMC3-F1
#
_entry.id   AF-A0A837IMC3-F1
#
_cell.length_a   1.000
_cell.length_b   1.000
_cell.length_c   1.000
_cell.angle_alpha   90.00
_cell.angle_beta   90.00
_cell.angle_gamma   90.00
#
_symmetry.space_group_name_H-M   'P 1'
#
loop_
_entity.id
_entity.type
_entity.pdbx_description
1 polymer ?
#
loop_
_entity_poly.entity_id
_entity_poly.type
_entity_poly.pdbx_seq_one_letter_code
_entity_poly.pdbx_strand_id
1 'polypeptide(L)'
;MRQEIDRIGNSSQFNTINLLDGSRNKITLQVGANAGQTMDVELSDMRFDAIFKTTNGKLSVTDANGQTVDVEMGLCGSQETIKKYNDAKDAYNAAANSLALAKAKGQNTSALEQEVAAKKAAFEKVGQDLNREGQNYATIVMNQVDKAISTVSLQRAGLGATQNALQHTINYLENSAINLSDAQSRIEDCDIAEEMMNFTKANLMSQVAAAMLAQANSEPNTVLTLLNSLPKANAF
;
A
#
# COMPACT_ATOMS: atom_id res chain seq x y z
N MET A 1 7.82 -22.22 2.89
CA MET A 1 7.89 -20.88 2.24
C MET A 1 6.68 -20.59 1.39
N ARG A 2 6.36 -21.36 0.32
CA ARG A 2 5.13 -21.14 -0.48
C ARG A 2 3.86 -21.06 0.39
N GLN A 3 3.62 -22.07 1.21
CA GLN A 3 2.48 -22.09 2.14
C GLN A 3 2.44 -20.87 3.07
N GLU A 4 3.59 -20.30 3.42
CA GLU A 4 3.67 -19.15 4.31
C GLU A 4 3.34 -17.83 3.60
N ILE A 5 3.81 -17.68 2.35
CA ILE A 5 3.44 -16.55 1.49
C ILE A 5 1.93 -16.58 1.22
N ASP A 6 1.37 -17.75 0.91
CA ASP A 6 -0.07 -17.91 0.69
C ASP A 6 -0.86 -17.66 1.98
N ARG A 7 -0.34 -18.07 3.15
CA ARG A 7 -0.94 -17.75 4.45
C ARG A 7 -0.99 -16.25 4.69
N ILE A 8 0.11 -15.52 4.44
CA ILE A 8 0.16 -14.05 4.61
C ILE A 8 -0.83 -13.36 3.66
N GLY A 9 -0.85 -13.76 2.38
CA GLY A 9 -1.80 -13.23 1.40
C GLY A 9 -3.26 -13.43 1.81
N ASN A 10 -3.60 -14.60 2.35
CA ASN A 10 -4.97 -14.94 2.77
C ASN A 10 -5.36 -14.45 4.17
N SER A 11 -4.40 -14.11 5.05
CA SER A 11 -4.68 -13.67 6.43
C SER A 11 -4.52 -12.17 6.65
N SER A 12 -3.93 -11.44 5.69
CA SER A 12 -3.81 -9.98 5.75
C SER A 12 -5.16 -9.33 5.47
N GLN A 13 -5.82 -8.88 6.53
CA GLN A 13 -7.13 -8.23 6.47
C GLN A 13 -7.15 -6.92 7.25
N PHE A 14 -7.92 -5.94 6.76
CA PHE A 14 -8.27 -4.72 7.48
C PHE A 14 -9.78 -4.55 7.46
N ASN A 15 -10.41 -4.41 8.62
CA ASN A 15 -11.87 -4.31 8.75
C ASN A 15 -12.61 -5.45 8.01
N THR A 16 -12.13 -6.70 8.17
CA THR A 16 -12.68 -7.91 7.50
C THR A 16 -12.51 -7.93 5.97
N ILE A 17 -11.79 -6.96 5.43
CA ILE A 17 -11.46 -6.88 4.01
C ILE A 17 -10.07 -7.47 3.80
N ASN A 18 -9.97 -8.51 2.98
CA ASN A 18 -8.68 -9.04 2.56
C ASN A 18 -7.95 -8.03 1.67
N LEU A 19 -6.66 -7.85 1.95
CA LEU A 19 -5.83 -6.82 1.34
C LEU A 19 -4.96 -7.36 0.20
N LEU A 20 -4.53 -8.62 0.30
CA LEU A 20 -3.41 -9.15 -0.49
C LEU A 20 -3.75 -10.44 -1.26
N ASP A 21 -5.03 -10.81 -1.31
CA ASP A 21 -5.51 -12.04 -1.97
C ASP A 21 -6.01 -11.81 -3.41
N GLY A 22 -5.93 -10.56 -3.91
CA GLY A 22 -6.42 -10.17 -5.23
C GLY A 22 -7.95 -10.10 -5.36
N SER A 23 -8.70 -10.34 -4.27
CA SER A 23 -10.16 -10.22 -4.26
C SER A 23 -10.60 -8.76 -4.43
N ARG A 24 -9.78 -7.83 -3.92
CA ARG A 24 -10.03 -6.40 -3.97
C ARG A 24 -8.76 -5.65 -4.36
N ASN A 25 -8.77 -5.11 -5.56
CA ASN A 25 -7.59 -4.46 -6.15
C ASN A 25 -7.46 -2.99 -5.71
N LYS A 26 -8.42 -2.50 -4.93
CA LYS A 26 -8.58 -1.08 -4.64
C LYS A 26 -9.27 -0.87 -3.30
N ILE A 27 -8.69 -0.01 -2.47
CA ILE A 27 -9.33 0.51 -1.26
C ILE A 27 -9.46 2.01 -1.41
N THR A 28 -10.68 2.47 -1.48
CA THR A 28 -11.01 3.89 -1.53
C THR A 28 -11.13 4.40 -0.09
N LEU A 29 -10.21 5.28 0.28
CA LEU A 29 -10.21 6.00 1.55
C LEU A 29 -10.85 7.36 1.33
N GLN A 30 -11.81 7.75 2.18
CA GLN A 30 -12.31 9.12 2.15
C GLN A 30 -11.31 10.01 2.88
N VAL A 31 -10.74 10.97 2.16
CA VAL A 31 -9.65 11.83 2.67
C VAL A 31 -10.09 13.27 2.84
N GLY A 32 -11.33 13.62 2.51
CA GLY A 32 -11.85 14.98 2.66
C GLY A 32 -13.30 15.04 3.16
N ALA A 33 -13.70 16.24 3.57
CA ALA A 33 -14.99 16.51 4.20
C ALA A 33 -16.18 16.38 3.24
N ASN A 34 -15.95 16.50 1.92
CA ASN A 34 -16.99 16.41 0.91
C ASN A 34 -17.06 15.03 0.25
N ALA A 35 -18.26 14.63 -0.16
CA ALA A 35 -18.47 13.40 -0.93
C ALA A 35 -17.65 13.44 -2.24
N GLY A 36 -16.93 12.35 -2.53
CA GLY A 36 -16.07 12.24 -3.72
C GLY A 36 -14.61 12.67 -3.51
N GLN A 37 -14.25 13.24 -2.35
CA GLN A 37 -12.85 13.46 -1.99
C GLN A 37 -12.24 12.17 -1.43
N THR A 38 -11.88 11.28 -2.34
CA THR A 38 -11.35 9.97 -2.00
C THR A 38 -9.96 9.74 -2.57
N MET A 39 -9.16 8.98 -1.84
CA MET A 39 -7.87 8.49 -2.26
C MET A 39 -7.92 6.99 -2.43
N ASP A 40 -7.37 6.53 -3.53
CA ASP A 40 -7.39 5.13 -3.86
C ASP A 40 -6.04 4.50 -3.54
N VAL A 41 -6.07 3.44 -2.74
CA VAL A 41 -4.94 2.56 -2.50
C VAL A 41 -5.11 1.35 -3.39
N GLU A 42 -4.27 1.25 -4.42
CA GLU A 42 -4.21 0.07 -5.27
C GLU A 42 -3.47 -1.05 -4.56
N LEU A 43 -4.06 -2.24 -4.57
CA LEU A 43 -3.51 -3.44 -3.97
C LEU A 43 -3.40 -4.53 -5.02
N SER A 44 -2.24 -5.17 -5.09
CA SER A 44 -1.99 -6.31 -5.97
C SER A 44 -2.15 -7.63 -5.21
N ASP A 45 -2.47 -8.71 -5.92
CA ASP A 45 -2.42 -10.06 -5.35
C ASP A 45 -0.97 -10.44 -5.01
N MET A 46 -0.69 -10.73 -3.73
CA MET A 46 0.63 -11.06 -3.22
C MET A 46 0.81 -12.56 -2.92
N ARG A 47 -0.13 -13.40 -3.35
CA ARG A 47 0.01 -14.86 -3.21
C ARG A 47 1.05 -15.41 -4.18
N PHE A 48 1.55 -16.60 -3.86
CA PHE A 48 2.62 -17.22 -4.62
C PHE A 48 2.25 -17.37 -6.10
N ASP A 49 1.04 -17.86 -6.40
CA ASP A 49 0.65 -18.10 -7.79
C ASP A 49 0.53 -16.80 -8.61
N ALA A 50 0.14 -15.68 -7.99
CA ALA A 50 0.01 -14.38 -8.64
C ALA A 50 1.37 -13.69 -8.87
N ILE A 51 2.22 -13.64 -7.83
CA ILE A 51 3.58 -13.08 -7.94
C ILE A 51 4.44 -13.92 -8.90
N PHE A 52 4.24 -15.23 -8.87
CA PHE A 52 5.01 -16.19 -9.66
C PHE A 52 4.32 -16.61 -10.95
N LYS A 53 3.20 -15.99 -11.34
CA LYS A 53 2.43 -16.28 -12.57
C LYS A 53 2.40 -17.79 -12.87
N THR A 54 2.06 -18.58 -11.86
CA THR A 54 2.13 -20.04 -11.94
C THR A 54 0.77 -20.56 -12.38
N THR A 55 0.72 -21.23 -13.54
CA THR A 55 -0.50 -21.88 -14.04
C THR A 55 -0.32 -23.39 -13.91
N ASN A 56 -1.21 -24.06 -13.15
CA ASN A 56 -1.14 -25.51 -12.91
C ASN A 56 0.22 -26.03 -12.37
N GLY A 57 0.93 -25.23 -11.57
CA GLY A 57 2.23 -25.60 -11.02
C GLY A 57 3.42 -25.42 -11.98
N LYS A 58 3.20 -24.85 -13.18
CA LYS A 58 4.26 -24.44 -14.12
C LYS A 58 4.46 -22.94 -14.06
N LEU A 59 5.71 -22.49 -14.17
CA LEU A 59 6.05 -21.08 -14.16
C LEU A 59 5.86 -20.49 -15.55
N SER A 60 4.89 -19.60 -15.74
CA SER A 60 4.64 -18.98 -17.04
C SER A 60 5.52 -17.73 -17.22
N VAL A 61 6.52 -17.82 -18.10
CA VAL A 61 7.34 -16.68 -18.50
C VAL A 61 6.69 -16.03 -19.72
N THR A 62 6.04 -14.88 -19.52
CA THR A 62 5.57 -14.03 -20.62
C THR A 62 6.73 -13.24 -21.21
N ASP A 63 6.92 -13.30 -22.52
CA ASP A 63 7.85 -12.43 -23.25
C ASP A 63 7.30 -10.99 -23.38
N ALA A 64 8.07 -10.09 -23.99
CA ALA A 64 7.66 -8.69 -24.22
C ALA A 64 6.49 -8.53 -25.21
N ASN A 65 6.15 -9.58 -25.96
CA ASN A 65 5.07 -9.60 -26.96
C ASN A 65 3.78 -10.22 -26.43
N GLY A 66 3.74 -10.60 -25.14
CA GLY A 66 2.57 -11.22 -24.50
C GLY A 66 2.49 -12.73 -24.67
N GLN A 67 3.49 -13.38 -25.26
CA GLN A 67 3.53 -14.83 -25.42
C GLN A 67 4.03 -15.50 -24.14
N THR A 68 3.18 -16.31 -23.51
CA THR A 68 3.49 -17.08 -22.30
C THR A 68 4.14 -18.41 -22.66
N VAL A 69 5.38 -18.62 -22.21
CA VAL A 69 6.06 -19.92 -22.23
C VAL A 69 5.94 -20.53 -20.83
N ASP A 70 5.22 -21.64 -20.74
CA ASP A 70 5.17 -22.43 -19.50
C ASP A 70 6.47 -23.21 -19.35
N VAL A 71 7.28 -22.79 -18.38
CA VAL A 71 8.45 -23.53 -17.97
C VAL A 71 8.01 -24.48 -16.86
N GLU A 72 8.08 -25.78 -17.13
CA GLU A 72 7.87 -26.79 -16.10
C GLU A 72 8.87 -26.56 -14.97
N MET A 73 8.36 -26.25 -13.77
CA MET A 73 9.16 -26.29 -12.55
C MET A 73 9.42 -27.74 -12.16
N GLY A 74 10.22 -28.43 -12.97
CA GLY A 74 10.94 -29.59 -12.51
C GLY A 74 12.03 -29.12 -11.55
N LEU A 75 12.17 -29.80 -10.41
CA LEU A 75 13.40 -29.73 -9.62
C LEU A 75 14.58 -29.88 -10.58
N CYS A 76 15.67 -29.13 -10.40
CA CYS A 76 16.93 -29.46 -11.03
C CYS A 76 17.21 -30.96 -10.81
N GLY A 77 17.18 -31.74 -11.89
CA GLY A 77 17.04 -33.19 -11.81
C GLY A 77 15.61 -33.59 -11.44
N SER A 78 14.72 -33.60 -12.44
CA SER A 78 13.52 -34.43 -12.33
C SER A 78 13.97 -35.83 -11.90
N GLN A 79 13.19 -36.50 -11.06
CA GLN A 79 13.48 -37.89 -10.67
C GLN A 79 13.69 -38.77 -11.92
N GLU A 80 13.16 -38.34 -13.07
CA GLU A 80 13.38 -38.88 -14.40
C GLU A 80 14.78 -38.63 -14.99
N THR A 81 15.34 -37.42 -14.91
CA THR A 81 16.68 -37.10 -15.45
C THR A 81 17.78 -37.79 -14.65
N ILE A 82 17.61 -37.88 -13.32
CA ILE A 82 18.54 -38.62 -12.44
C ILE A 82 18.46 -40.13 -12.68
N LYS A 83 17.26 -40.68 -12.90
CA LYS A 83 17.09 -42.08 -13.32
C LYS A 83 17.75 -42.34 -14.68
N LYS A 84 17.51 -41.49 -15.68
CA LYS A 84 18.17 -41.56 -17.01
C LYS A 84 19.70 -41.54 -16.90
N TYR A 85 20.25 -40.74 -15.98
CA TYR A 85 21.69 -40.71 -15.71
C TYR A 85 22.21 -42.02 -15.09
N ASN A 86 21.51 -42.56 -14.07
CA ASN A 86 21.89 -43.83 -13.44
C ASN A 86 21.73 -45.01 -14.40
N ASP A 87 20.64 -45.06 -15.17
CA ASP A 87 20.41 -46.09 -16.19
C ASP A 87 21.49 -46.05 -17.29
N ALA A 88 21.89 -44.85 -17.73
CA ALA A 88 22.98 -44.68 -18.70
C ALA A 88 24.34 -45.09 -18.10
N LYS A 89 24.59 -44.81 -16.83
CA LYS A 89 25.80 -45.21 -16.10
C LYS A 89 25.90 -46.72 -15.95
N ASP A 90 24.80 -47.37 -15.57
CA ASP A 90 24.75 -48.82 -15.39
C ASP A 90 24.89 -49.55 -16.73
N ALA A 91 24.29 -49.01 -17.81
CA ALA A 91 24.48 -49.53 -19.16
C ALA A 91 25.93 -49.40 -19.67
N TYR A 92 26.62 -48.29 -19.34
CA TYR A 92 28.04 -48.13 -19.64
C TYR A 92 28.91 -49.13 -18.86
N ASN A 93 28.68 -49.27 -17.55
CA ASN A 93 29.44 -50.21 -16.71
C ASN A 93 29.22 -51.68 -17.14
N ALA A 94 28.01 -52.04 -17.54
CA ALA A 94 27.70 -53.37 -18.07
C ALA A 94 28.45 -53.66 -19.38
N ALA A 95 28.47 -52.71 -20.33
CA ALA A 95 29.20 -52.84 -21.58
C ALA A 95 30.73 -52.85 -21.37
N ALA A 96 31.25 -52.04 -20.44
CA ALA A 96 32.66 -52.01 -20.11
C ALA A 96 33.13 -53.33 -19.48
N ASN A 97 32.30 -53.93 -18.61
CA ASN A 97 32.59 -55.23 -18.00
C ASN A 97 32.54 -56.37 -19.04
N SER A 98 31.59 -56.37 -19.97
CA SER A 98 31.54 -57.39 -21.03
C SER A 98 32.76 -57.30 -21.97
N LEU A 99 33.22 -56.09 -22.30
CA LEU A 99 34.44 -55.87 -23.05
C LEU A 99 35.69 -56.36 -22.29
N ALA A 100 35.78 -56.07 -20.98
CA ALA A 100 36.89 -56.54 -20.15
C ALA A 100 36.94 -58.07 -20.07
N LEU A 101 35.79 -58.74 -19.94
CA LEU A 101 35.69 -60.20 -19.96
C LEU A 101 36.08 -60.80 -21.32
N ALA A 102 35.69 -60.18 -22.44
CA ALA A 102 36.05 -60.64 -23.78
C ALA A 102 37.56 -60.49 -24.07
N LYS A 103 38.17 -59.40 -23.59
CA LYS A 103 39.64 -59.18 -23.63
C LYS A 103 40.39 -60.22 -22.80
N ALA A 104 39.91 -60.51 -21.59
CA ALA A 104 40.51 -61.53 -20.73
C ALA A 104 40.41 -62.95 -21.32
N LYS A 105 39.39 -63.21 -22.16
CA LYS A 105 39.20 -64.50 -22.87
C LYS A 105 39.84 -64.56 -24.26
N GLY A 106 40.52 -63.49 -24.72
CA GLY A 106 41.21 -63.45 -26.02
C GLY A 106 40.29 -63.50 -27.25
N GLN A 107 39.04 -63.02 -27.12
CA GLN A 107 38.06 -63.02 -28.22
C GLN A 107 38.15 -61.73 -29.07
N ASN A 108 37.59 -61.73 -30.28
CA ASN A 108 37.50 -60.53 -31.12
C ASN A 108 36.66 -59.45 -30.42
N THR A 109 37.29 -58.32 -30.06
CA THR A 109 36.69 -57.27 -29.22
C THR A 109 36.17 -56.05 -29.99
N SER A 110 36.43 -55.95 -31.29
CA SER A 110 36.17 -54.74 -32.08
C SER A 110 34.70 -54.30 -32.08
N ALA A 111 33.76 -55.24 -32.04
CA ALA A 111 32.32 -54.94 -31.93
C ALA A 111 31.93 -54.42 -30.54
N LEU A 112 32.52 -55.00 -29.48
CA LEU A 112 32.26 -54.58 -28.09
C LEU A 112 32.93 -53.23 -27.78
N GLU A 113 34.06 -52.92 -28.42
CA GLU A 113 34.72 -51.60 -28.29
C GLU A 113 33.87 -50.47 -28.88
N GLN A 114 33.19 -50.73 -30.00
CA GLN A 114 32.22 -49.79 -30.58
C GLN A 114 30.98 -49.63 -29.69
N GLU A 115 30.51 -50.71 -29.06
CA GLU A 115 29.38 -50.67 -28.13
C GLU A 115 29.70 -49.86 -26.86
N VAL A 116 30.89 -50.05 -26.28
CA VAL A 116 31.35 -49.26 -25.12
C VAL A 116 31.51 -47.78 -25.48
N ALA A 117 32.06 -47.46 -26.67
CA ALA A 117 32.19 -46.09 -27.13
C ALA A 117 30.81 -45.41 -27.32
N ALA A 118 29.84 -46.12 -27.89
CA ALA A 118 28.47 -45.61 -28.07
C ALA A 118 27.76 -45.39 -26.72
N LYS A 119 27.91 -46.31 -25.76
CA LYS A 119 27.31 -46.17 -24.42
C LYS A 119 27.98 -45.08 -23.57
N LYS A 120 29.30 -44.87 -23.73
CA LYS A 120 30.03 -43.76 -23.11
C LYS A 120 29.55 -42.40 -23.62
N ALA A 121 29.38 -42.25 -24.94
CA ALA A 121 28.85 -41.03 -25.54
C ALA A 121 27.40 -40.72 -25.08
N ALA A 122 26.57 -41.75 -24.90
CA ALA A 122 25.23 -41.61 -24.36
C ALA A 122 25.24 -41.14 -22.88
N PHE A 123 26.15 -41.66 -22.06
CA PHE A 123 26.31 -41.23 -20.67
C PHE A 123 26.78 -39.77 -20.55
N GLU A 124 27.79 -39.38 -21.34
CA GLU A 124 28.30 -38.00 -21.35
C GLU A 124 27.22 -37.00 -21.79
N LYS A 125 26.39 -37.34 -22.79
CA LYS A 125 25.28 -36.51 -23.25
C LYS A 125 24.22 -36.30 -22.15
N VAL A 126 23.84 -37.36 -21.44
CA VAL A 126 22.88 -37.26 -20.32
C VAL A 126 23.46 -36.44 -19.15
N GLY A 127 24.77 -36.54 -18.89
CA GLY A 127 25.46 -35.71 -17.91
C GLY A 127 25.48 -34.22 -18.29
N GLN A 128 25.64 -33.90 -19.57
CA GLN A 128 25.55 -32.53 -20.08
C GLN A 128 24.12 -31.97 -20.01
N ASP A 129 23.12 -32.80 -20.33
CA ASP A 129 21.71 -32.42 -20.20
C ASP A 129 21.33 -32.13 -18.73
N LEU A 130 21.82 -32.92 -17.77
CA LEU A 130 21.61 -32.66 -16.33
C LEU A 130 22.26 -31.35 -15.87
N ASN A 131 23.47 -31.03 -16.34
CA ASN A 131 24.14 -29.77 -16.03
C ASN A 131 23.40 -28.56 -16.64
N ARG A 132 22.92 -28.69 -17.88
CA ARG A 132 22.12 -27.66 -18.56
C ARG A 132 20.78 -27.42 -17.86
N GLU A 133 20.10 -28.47 -17.38
CA GLU A 133 18.90 -28.35 -16.56
C GLU A 133 19.17 -27.61 -15.23
N GLY A 134 20.29 -27.90 -14.57
CA GLY A 134 20.71 -27.20 -13.36
C GLY A 134 20.95 -25.70 -13.59
N GLN A 135 21.62 -25.35 -14.68
CA GLN A 135 21.85 -23.95 -15.06
C GLN A 135 20.56 -23.21 -15.41
N ASN A 136 19.65 -23.85 -16.16
CA ASN A 136 18.34 -23.28 -16.49
C ASN A 136 17.52 -23.01 -15.22
N TYR A 137 17.52 -23.94 -14.26
CA TYR A 137 16.81 -23.76 -12.99
C TYR A 137 17.30 -22.52 -12.22
N ALA A 138 18.62 -22.32 -12.12
CA ALA A 138 19.19 -21.14 -11.47
C ALA A 138 18.75 -19.84 -12.15
N THR A 139 18.78 -19.79 -13.48
CA THR A 139 18.33 -18.61 -14.25
C THR A 139 16.82 -18.36 -14.08
N ILE A 140 16.01 -19.42 -14.06
CA ILE A 140 14.56 -19.32 -13.84
C ILE A 140 14.25 -18.75 -12.45
N VAL A 141 14.89 -19.28 -11.40
CA VAL A 141 14.70 -18.80 -10.03
C VAL A 141 15.13 -17.34 -9.92
N MET A 142 16.24 -16.92 -10.52
CA MET A 142 16.69 -15.53 -10.49
C MET A 142 15.70 -14.59 -11.17
N ASN A 143 15.27 -14.91 -12.40
CA ASN A 143 14.27 -14.12 -13.12
C ASN A 143 12.95 -14.01 -12.35
N GLN A 144 12.62 -15.05 -11.60
CA GLN A 144 11.39 -15.11 -10.83
C GLN A 144 11.47 -14.35 -9.51
N VAL A 145 12.61 -14.39 -8.84
CA VAL A 145 12.90 -13.52 -7.71
C VAL A 145 12.89 -12.05 -8.16
N ASP A 146 13.44 -11.72 -9.33
CA ASP A 146 13.40 -10.36 -9.87
C ASP A 146 11.97 -9.86 -10.13
N LYS A 147 11.11 -10.71 -10.71
CA LYS A 147 9.68 -10.39 -10.88
C LYS A 147 8.97 -10.20 -9.55
N ALA A 148 9.25 -11.05 -8.57
CA ALA A 148 8.67 -10.95 -7.24
C ALA A 148 9.08 -9.65 -6.55
N ILE A 149 10.38 -9.32 -6.60
CA ILE A 149 10.93 -8.07 -6.07
C ILE A 149 10.31 -6.86 -6.76
N SER A 150 10.19 -6.89 -8.09
CA SER A 150 9.58 -5.80 -8.85
C SER A 150 8.12 -5.56 -8.43
N THR A 151 7.33 -6.62 -8.29
CA THR A 151 5.92 -6.54 -7.86
C THR A 151 5.79 -5.99 -6.44
N VAL A 152 6.58 -6.50 -5.49
CA VAL A 152 6.61 -5.99 -4.11
C VAL A 152 7.05 -4.53 -4.07
N SER A 153 8.03 -4.17 -4.89
CA SER A 153 8.57 -2.81 -4.95
C SER A 153 7.55 -1.82 -5.50
N LEU A 154 6.80 -2.21 -6.53
CA LEU A 154 5.70 -1.41 -7.08
C LEU A 154 4.61 -1.18 -6.03
N GLN A 155 4.22 -2.24 -5.33
CA GLN A 155 3.21 -2.15 -4.26
C GLN A 155 3.68 -1.21 -3.12
N ARG A 156 4.95 -1.31 -2.70
CA ARG A 156 5.53 -0.43 -1.67
C ARG A 156 5.62 1.03 -2.14
N ALA A 157 5.95 1.26 -3.41
CA ALA A 157 5.99 2.60 -4.00
C ALA A 157 4.58 3.23 -4.02
N GLY A 158 3.57 2.46 -4.44
CA GLY A 158 2.17 2.89 -4.40
C GLY A 158 1.72 3.26 -2.97
N LEU A 159 1.99 2.39 -1.99
CA LEU A 159 1.68 2.68 -0.59
C LEU A 159 2.41 3.93 -0.07
N GLY A 160 3.68 4.11 -0.42
CA GLY A 160 4.43 5.33 -0.06
C GLY A 160 3.85 6.60 -0.69
N ALA A 161 3.42 6.54 -1.95
CA ALA A 161 2.75 7.66 -2.61
C ALA A 161 1.42 8.00 -1.93
N THR A 162 0.61 6.99 -1.59
CA THR A 162 -0.64 7.20 -0.84
C THR A 162 -0.39 7.76 0.56
N GLN A 163 0.69 7.33 1.24
CA GLN A 163 1.09 7.89 2.53
C GLN A 163 1.45 9.38 2.41
N ASN A 164 2.22 9.77 1.39
CA ASN A 164 2.58 11.17 1.16
C ASN A 164 1.34 12.03 0.87
N ALA A 165 0.43 11.52 0.03
CA ALA A 165 -0.78 12.23 -0.32
C ALA A 165 -1.75 12.32 0.89
N LEU A 166 -1.84 11.28 1.72
CA LEU A 166 -2.55 11.33 3.01
C LEU A 166 -1.95 12.39 3.93
N GLN A 167 -0.62 12.47 4.06
CA GLN A 167 0.03 13.48 4.89
C GLN A 167 -0.27 14.90 4.41
N HIS A 168 -0.23 15.15 3.10
CA HIS A 168 -0.61 16.45 2.54
C HIS A 168 -2.07 16.78 2.83
N THR A 169 -2.95 15.79 2.72
CA THR A 169 -4.37 15.99 2.99
C THR A 169 -4.64 16.26 4.47
N ILE A 170 -3.95 15.55 5.38
CA ILE A 170 -3.99 15.82 6.83
C ILE A 170 -3.56 17.26 7.11
N ASN A 171 -2.41 17.69 6.58
CA ASN A 171 -1.91 19.04 6.79
C ASN A 171 -2.88 20.10 6.21
N TYR A 172 -3.52 19.81 5.07
CA TYR A 172 -4.52 20.69 4.48
C TYR A 172 -5.78 20.80 5.36
N LEU A 173 -6.29 19.66 5.83
CA LEU A 173 -7.45 19.62 6.72
C LEU A 173 -7.19 20.31 8.06
N GLU A 174 -5.98 20.15 8.62
CA GLU A 174 -5.57 20.79 9.86
C GLU A 174 -5.54 22.33 9.71
N ASN A 175 -4.93 22.84 8.64
CA ASN A 175 -4.95 24.29 8.34
C ASN A 175 -6.37 24.80 8.09
N SER A 176 -7.19 24.03 7.37
CA SER A 176 -8.59 24.39 7.14
C SER A 176 -9.39 24.41 8.45
N ALA A 177 -9.11 23.48 9.37
CA ALA A 177 -9.75 23.44 10.68
C ALA A 177 -9.33 24.63 11.55
N ILE A 178 -8.05 25.04 11.51
CA ILE A 178 -7.55 26.25 12.19
C ILE A 178 -8.24 27.50 11.61
N ASN A 179 -8.26 27.65 10.29
CA ASN A 179 -8.91 28.80 9.65
C ASN A 179 -10.42 28.87 9.95
N LEU A 180 -11.11 27.72 9.99
CA LEU A 180 -12.52 27.64 10.37
C LEU A 180 -12.73 27.97 11.85
N SER A 181 -11.87 27.48 12.73
CA SER A 181 -11.91 27.79 14.16
C SER A 181 -11.67 29.28 14.43
N ASP A 182 -10.71 29.90 13.74
CA ASP A 182 -10.43 31.33 13.85
C ASP A 182 -11.59 32.18 13.31
N ALA A 183 -12.18 31.77 12.18
CA ALA A 183 -13.37 32.42 11.65
C ALA A 183 -14.56 32.28 12.61
N GLN A 184 -14.75 31.10 13.22
CA GLN A 184 -15.78 30.87 14.22
C GLN A 184 -15.55 31.74 15.45
N SER A 185 -14.33 31.80 16.00
CA SER A 185 -13.99 32.68 17.13
C SER A 185 -14.29 34.14 16.80
N ARG A 186 -13.93 34.62 15.60
CA ARG A 186 -14.23 36.01 15.20
C ARG A 186 -15.72 36.30 15.09
N ILE A 187 -16.54 35.32 14.70
CA ILE A 187 -18.00 35.48 14.63
C ILE A 187 -18.57 35.48 16.05
N GLU A 188 -18.23 34.47 16.86
CA GLU A 188 -18.71 34.37 18.25
C GLU A 188 -18.27 35.58 19.10
N ASP A 189 -17.02 36.00 19.01
CA ASP A 189 -16.51 37.16 19.76
C ASP A 189 -17.13 38.48 19.29
N CYS A 190 -17.44 38.63 18.00
CA CYS A 190 -18.14 39.80 17.47
C CYS A 190 -19.59 39.86 17.97
N ASP A 191 -20.29 38.73 17.94
CA ASP A 191 -21.68 38.63 18.40
C ASP A 191 -21.77 38.86 19.92
N ILE A 192 -20.84 38.30 20.71
CA ILE A 192 -20.75 38.55 22.16
C ILE A 192 -20.42 40.02 22.45
N ALA A 193 -19.51 40.64 21.68
CA ALA A 193 -19.19 42.05 21.85
C ALA A 193 -20.39 42.96 21.54
N GLU A 194 -21.15 42.68 20.48
CA GLU A 194 -22.37 43.41 20.13
C GLU A 194 -23.43 43.29 21.24
N GLU A 195 -23.65 42.08 21.76
CA GLU A 195 -24.60 41.85 22.86
C GLU A 195 -24.15 42.55 24.15
N MET A 196 -22.84 42.54 24.46
CA MET A 196 -22.29 43.28 25.61
C MET A 196 -22.41 44.80 25.46
N MET A 197 -22.25 45.34 24.24
CA MET A 197 -22.49 46.76 23.97
C MET A 197 -23.96 47.12 24.09
N ASN A 198 -24.87 46.29 23.58
CA ASN A 198 -26.31 46.50 23.70
C ASN A 198 -26.77 46.39 25.16
N PHE A 199 -26.27 45.40 25.91
CA PHE A 199 -26.51 45.26 27.34
C PHE A 199 -25.99 46.47 28.12
N THR A 200 -24.78 46.94 27.83
CA THR A 200 -24.19 48.12 28.48
C THR A 200 -24.99 49.38 28.14
N LYS A 201 -25.38 49.57 26.88
CA LYS A 201 -26.23 50.67 26.42
C LYS A 201 -27.60 50.63 27.10
N ALA A 202 -28.23 49.47 27.20
CA ALA A 202 -29.52 49.30 27.86
C ALA A 202 -29.43 49.63 29.36
N ASN A 203 -28.38 49.15 30.05
CA ASN A 203 -28.12 49.49 31.45
C ASN A 203 -27.86 50.99 31.65
N LEU A 204 -27.03 51.58 30.79
CA LEU A 204 -26.68 52.99 30.87
C LEU A 204 -27.89 53.87 30.54
N MET A 205 -28.72 53.50 29.55
CA MET A 205 -30.01 54.14 29.28
C MET A 205 -30.95 54.03 30.48
N SER A 206 -31.02 52.88 31.17
CA SER A 206 -31.84 52.74 32.38
C SER A 206 -31.35 53.63 33.53
N GLN A 207 -30.03 53.74 33.73
CA GLN A 207 -29.45 54.61 34.76
C GLN A 207 -29.57 56.10 34.40
N VAL A 208 -29.36 56.46 33.13
CA VAL A 208 -29.54 57.80 32.60
C VAL A 208 -31.01 58.20 32.61
N ALA A 209 -31.95 57.31 32.29
CA ALA A 209 -33.38 57.60 32.40
C ALA A 209 -33.78 57.92 33.85
N ALA A 210 -33.26 57.17 34.83
CA ALA A 210 -33.47 57.49 36.24
C ALA A 210 -32.84 58.83 36.66
N ALA A 211 -31.60 59.11 36.22
CA ALA A 211 -30.91 60.37 36.52
C ALA A 211 -31.53 61.58 35.80
N MET A 212 -31.96 61.44 34.54
CA MET A 212 -32.63 62.47 33.77
C MET A 212 -34.04 62.72 34.28
N LEU A 213 -34.77 61.69 34.73
CA LEU A 213 -36.04 61.89 35.45
C LEU A 213 -35.80 62.67 36.75
N ALA A 214 -34.77 62.33 37.51
CA ALA A 214 -34.42 63.07 38.73
C ALA A 214 -34.02 64.53 38.44
N GLN A 215 -33.27 64.79 37.36
CA GLN A 215 -32.84 66.12 36.92
C GLN A 215 -34.01 66.94 36.36
N ALA A 216 -34.85 66.35 35.51
CA ALA A 216 -36.04 67.00 34.96
C ALA A 216 -37.10 67.29 36.04
N ASN A 217 -37.10 66.54 37.14
CA ASN A 217 -37.96 66.81 38.29
C ASN A 217 -37.37 67.88 39.24
N SER A 218 -36.05 68.15 39.15
CA SER A 218 -35.38 69.19 39.95
C SER A 218 -35.26 70.55 39.24
N GLU A 219 -35.23 70.59 37.91
CA GLU A 219 -35.22 71.81 37.10
C GLU A 219 -36.44 72.75 37.32
N PRO A 220 -37.69 72.26 37.40
CA PRO A 220 -38.83 73.11 37.71
C PRO A 220 -38.72 73.74 39.09
N ASN A 221 -38.13 73.02 40.05
CA ASN A 221 -37.94 73.49 41.42
C ASN A 221 -36.85 74.56 41.52
N THR A 222 -35.78 74.46 40.74
CA THR A 222 -34.74 75.51 40.64
C THR A 222 -35.27 76.77 39.96
N VAL A 223 -36.14 76.63 38.95
CA VAL A 223 -36.82 77.77 38.32
C VAL A 223 -37.84 78.42 39.25
N LEU A 224 -38.59 77.63 40.05
CA LEU A 224 -39.49 78.16 41.08
C LEU A 224 -38.75 78.87 42.22
N THR A 225 -37.54 78.43 42.57
CA THR A 225 -36.70 79.17 43.53
C THR A 225 -36.24 80.50 42.94
N LEU A 226 -35.89 80.56 41.65
CA LEU A 226 -35.52 81.80 40.95
C LEU A 226 -36.71 82.78 40.75
N LEU A 227 -37.92 82.27 40.49
CA LEU A 227 -39.13 83.08 40.37
C LEU A 227 -39.64 83.61 41.71
N ASN A 228 -39.49 82.83 42.79
CA ASN A 228 -39.82 83.31 44.15
C ASN A 228 -38.73 84.20 44.75
N SER A 229 -37.49 84.17 44.23
CA SER A 229 -36.39 85.03 44.67
C SER A 229 -36.26 86.35 43.90
N LEU A 230 -37.12 86.63 42.92
CA LEU A 230 -37.21 87.94 42.26
C LEU A 230 -38.20 88.82 43.04
N PRO A 231 -37.73 89.78 43.86
CA PRO A 231 -38.61 90.65 44.62
C PRO A 231 -39.43 91.52 43.66
N LYS A 232 -40.76 91.54 43.83
CA LYS A 232 -41.63 92.49 43.13
C LYS A 232 -41.11 93.91 43.38
N ALA A 233 -40.84 94.63 42.30
CA ALA A 233 -40.56 96.06 42.34
C ALA A 233 -41.69 96.81 43.04
N ASN A 234 -41.31 97.77 43.88
CA ASN A 234 -42.14 98.65 44.70
C ASN A 234 -43.41 99.17 44.00
N ALA A 235 -44.53 99.10 44.69
CA ALA A 235 -45.59 100.11 44.62
C ALA A 235 -45.83 100.63 46.05
N PHE A 236 -45.97 101.94 46.14
CA PHE A 236 -46.20 102.79 47.31
C PHE A 236 -47.21 102.25 48.33
#